data_AF-A0A925NLS2-F1
#
_entry.id   AF-A0A925NLS2-F1
#
_cell.length_a   1.000
_cell.length_b   1.000
_cell.length_c   1.000
_cell.angle_alpha   90.00
_cell.angle_beta   90.00
_cell.angle_gamma   90.00
#
_symmetry.space_group_name_H-M   'P 1'
#
loop_
_entity.id
_entity.type
_entity.pdbx_description
1 polymer ?
#
loop_
_entity_poly.entity_id
_entity_poly.type
_entity_poly.pdbx_seq_one_letter_code
_entity_poly.pdbx_strand_id
1 'polypeptide(L)'
;MKNSLETRLGIFFALALVVAFILMEVVGGLDFFKGGYRVHALFRDVQDLKVGNPVKLAGVRVGQVERISLTNDQVRVSMKLERDAEIRTDSTATIKFAGLMGENFVSLDFGTPKGVKAEADAFLPTAEQADLGAIMAKLEKVASGVENITKSFSGDNIDNLLGPLTDFVKQNSPKLTAMFGNMEVISSQIASGKGSVGRMINDDTLYTIALTAVTNLQDAGLEIKTTIAQARLAVDQLNSGQGSLGKLMKDEKLYAETTEAMTTLKEILKKINNGTGSVGQLVNDDSLLRNAKMSLQKLDKAAEGLEDTGPLSVLGTLLSTVF
;
A
#
# COMPACT_ATOMS: atom_id res chain seq x y z
N MET A 1 37.89 106.10 21.25
CA MET A 1 36.80 105.09 21.19
C MET A 1 36.80 104.47 19.79
N LYS A 2 37.60 103.43 19.51
CA LYS A 2 37.72 102.82 18.17
C LYS A 2 37.33 101.32 18.09
N ASN A 3 36.94 100.68 19.19
CA ASN A 3 36.84 99.21 19.26
C ASN A 3 35.40 98.66 19.33
N SER A 4 34.38 99.49 19.13
CA SER A 4 32.97 99.05 19.25
C SER A 4 32.54 98.10 18.12
N LEU A 5 32.97 98.37 16.89
CA LEU A 5 32.61 97.56 15.72
C LEU A 5 33.35 96.21 15.70
N GLU A 6 34.65 96.21 15.96
CA GLU A 6 35.48 94.99 15.99
C GLU A 6 35.04 94.02 17.09
N THR A 7 34.69 94.52 18.28
CA THR A 7 34.20 93.69 19.40
C THR A 7 32.84 93.08 19.08
N ARG A 8 31.93 93.86 18.47
CA ARG A 8 30.60 93.34 18.04
C ARG A 8 30.72 92.29 16.94
N LEU A 9 31.65 92.49 16.00
CA LEU A 9 31.92 91.53 14.94
C LEU A 9 32.53 90.23 15.49
N GLY A 10 33.46 90.34 16.44
CA GLY A 10 34.04 89.18 17.12
C GLY A 10 33.00 88.37 17.90
N ILE A 11 32.10 89.05 18.64
CA ILE A 11 31.01 88.38 19.37
C ILE A 11 30.03 87.71 18.40
N PHE A 12 29.69 88.37 17.28
CA PHE A 12 28.82 87.78 16.26
C PHE A 12 29.44 86.52 15.64
N PHE A 13 30.73 86.56 15.30
CA PHE A 13 31.44 85.38 14.78
C PHE A 13 31.52 84.25 15.81
N ALA A 14 31.79 84.58 17.08
CA ALA A 14 31.81 83.58 18.15
C ALA A 14 30.42 82.94 18.34
N LEU A 15 29.34 83.73 18.34
CA LEU A 15 27.97 83.22 18.39
C LEU A 15 27.64 82.38 17.15
N ALA A 16 28.09 82.78 15.96
CA ALA A 16 27.88 82.01 14.73
C ALA A 16 28.59 80.64 14.80
N LEU A 17 29.80 80.57 15.37
CA LEU A 17 30.50 79.30 15.58
C LEU A 17 29.81 78.42 16.63
N VAL A 18 29.28 79.00 17.69
CA VAL A 18 28.50 78.26 18.70
C VAL A 18 27.21 77.71 18.08
N VAL A 19 26.49 78.53 17.30
CA VAL A 19 25.28 78.08 16.58
C VAL A 19 25.64 77.02 15.54
N ALA A 20 26.73 77.17 14.80
CA ALA A 20 27.19 76.16 13.85
C ALA A 20 27.56 74.84 14.54
N PHE A 21 28.20 74.89 15.72
CA PHE A 21 28.51 73.72 16.53
C PHE A 21 27.24 73.02 17.04
N ILE A 22 26.28 73.79 17.57
CA ILE A 22 24.98 73.25 18.01
C ILE A 22 24.21 72.64 16.83
N LEU A 23 24.19 73.31 15.67
CA LEU A 23 23.57 72.76 14.47
C LEU A 23 24.25 71.48 14.01
N MET A 24 25.58 71.38 14.10
CA MET A 24 26.33 70.16 13.78
C MET A 24 25.96 69.01 14.73
N GLU A 25 25.74 69.30 16.01
CA GLU A 25 25.31 68.32 17.02
C GLU A 25 23.85 67.87 16.81
N VAL A 26 22.93 68.81 16.52
CA VAL A 26 21.51 68.53 16.26
C VAL A 26 21.29 67.77 14.95
N VAL A 27 22.11 68.02 13.92
CA VAL A 27 22.09 67.29 12.65
C VAL A 27 22.68 65.87 12.80
N GLY A 28 23.24 65.52 13.97
CA GLY A 28 23.73 64.18 14.26
C GLY A 28 25.15 63.91 13.72
N GLY A 29 25.92 64.96 13.42
CA GLY A 29 27.28 64.85 12.88
C GLY A 29 28.31 64.20 13.82
N LEU A 30 27.98 64.02 15.10
CA LEU A 30 28.86 63.41 16.10
C LEU A 30 28.74 61.87 16.17
N ASP A 31 27.69 61.25 15.61
CA ASP A 31 27.56 59.78 15.57
C ASP A 31 28.59 59.10 14.63
N PHE A 32 29.25 59.89 13.77
CA PHE A 32 30.41 59.45 13.00
C PHE A 32 31.59 59.01 13.90
N PHE A 33 31.73 59.59 15.10
CA PHE A 33 32.84 59.32 16.02
C PHE A 33 32.59 58.19 17.04
N LYS A 34 31.36 57.66 17.15
CA LYS A 34 31.12 56.47 17.97
C LYS A 34 31.75 55.25 17.31
N GLY A 35 32.63 54.56 18.05
CA GLY A 35 33.23 53.30 17.64
C GLY A 35 32.15 52.25 17.43
N GLY A 36 32.29 51.46 16.36
CA GLY A 36 31.34 50.42 15.96
C GLY A 36 32.01 49.43 15.03
N TYR A 37 31.31 48.37 14.66
CA TYR A 37 31.76 47.41 13.65
C TYR A 37 30.76 47.39 12.49
N ARG A 38 31.23 46.96 11.32
CA ARG A 38 30.41 46.89 10.11
C ARG A 38 29.96 45.47 9.87
N VAL A 39 28.76 45.32 9.35
CA VAL A 39 28.25 44.05 8.82
C VAL A 39 27.52 44.31 7.51
N HIS A 40 27.42 43.29 6.67
CA HIS A 40 26.85 43.38 5.35
C HIS A 40 25.70 42.39 5.18
N ALA A 41 24.71 42.76 4.38
CA ALA A 41 23.62 41.88 3.98
C ALA A 41 23.31 42.10 2.49
N LEU A 42 22.91 41.02 1.81
CA LEU A 42 22.61 41.01 0.38
C LEU A 42 21.11 40.80 0.17
N PHE A 43 20.40 41.83 -0.26
CA PHE A 43 18.97 41.77 -0.52
C PHE A 43 18.70 41.77 -2.03
N ARG A 44 17.59 41.18 -2.47
CA ARG A 44 17.11 41.30 -3.86
C ARG A 44 16.41 42.63 -4.11
N ASP A 45 15.63 43.06 -3.13
CA ASP A 45 14.92 44.34 -3.11
C ASP A 45 15.09 44.98 -1.74
N VAL A 46 15.29 46.30 -1.72
CA VAL A 46 15.48 47.09 -0.50
C VAL A 46 14.29 47.98 -0.14
N GLN A 47 13.17 47.90 -0.87
CA GLN A 47 11.86 48.45 -0.47
C GLN A 47 11.87 49.94 -0.03
N ASP A 48 12.67 50.81 -0.67
CA ASP A 48 12.91 52.22 -0.28
C ASP A 48 13.72 52.43 1.03
N LEU A 49 14.63 51.51 1.35
CA LEU A 49 15.65 51.71 2.39
C LEU A 49 16.65 52.80 1.96
N LYS A 50 16.98 53.70 2.88
CA LYS A 50 17.88 54.85 2.68
C LYS A 50 19.08 54.77 3.61
N VAL A 51 20.17 55.39 3.18
CA VAL A 51 21.34 55.61 4.05
C VAL A 51 20.91 56.44 5.25
N GLY A 52 21.31 56.03 6.45
CA GLY A 52 20.89 56.60 7.72
C GLY A 52 19.67 55.94 8.36
N ASN A 53 18.93 55.07 7.65
CA ASN A 53 17.83 54.34 8.28
C ASN A 53 18.34 53.45 9.43
N PRO A 54 17.53 53.27 10.49
CA PRO A 54 17.98 52.56 11.67
C PRO A 54 18.13 51.06 11.43
N VAL A 55 19.07 50.46 12.14
CA VAL A 55 19.20 49.00 12.28
C VAL A 55 18.76 48.64 13.70
N LYS A 56 17.85 47.69 13.83
CA LYS A 56 17.22 47.31 15.10
C LYS A 56 17.40 45.82 15.38
N LEU A 57 17.88 45.47 16.57
CA LEU A 57 17.90 44.10 17.07
C LEU A 57 16.64 43.88 17.91
N ALA A 58 15.75 42.99 17.47
CA ALA A 58 14.49 42.70 18.16
C ALA A 58 13.65 43.96 18.54
N GLY A 59 13.74 45.02 17.72
CA GLY A 59 13.03 46.28 17.93
C GLY A 59 13.82 47.39 18.64
N VAL A 60 14.98 47.08 19.21
CA VAL A 60 15.88 48.06 19.85
C VAL A 60 16.89 48.57 18.82
N ARG A 61 17.08 49.89 18.70
CA ARG A 61 18.08 50.48 17.79
C ARG A 61 19.49 50.10 18.25
N VAL A 62 20.27 49.54 17.34
CA VAL A 62 21.65 49.05 17.57
C VAL A 62 22.64 49.54 16.51
N GLY A 63 22.20 50.41 15.61
CA GLY A 63 23.03 50.89 14.51
C GLY A 63 22.23 51.61 13.43
N GLN A 64 22.89 51.83 12.29
CA GLN A 64 22.33 52.52 11.14
C GLN A 64 22.91 52.00 9.82
N VAL A 65 22.14 52.16 8.74
CA VAL A 65 22.58 51.85 7.37
C VAL A 65 23.61 52.89 6.95
N GLU A 66 24.83 52.44 6.64
CA GLU A 66 25.95 53.31 6.27
C GLU A 66 26.08 53.48 4.75
N ARG A 67 25.83 52.41 3.99
CA ARG A 67 25.95 52.43 2.52
C ARG A 67 25.01 51.41 1.88
N ILE A 68 24.45 51.78 0.74
CA ILE A 68 23.68 50.89 -0.13
C ILE A 68 24.37 50.89 -1.50
N SER A 69 24.66 49.71 -2.03
CA SER A 69 25.37 49.55 -3.31
C SER A 69 24.76 48.42 -4.12
N LEU A 70 24.58 48.64 -5.41
CA LEU A 70 24.17 47.58 -6.32
C LEU A 70 25.38 46.69 -6.66
N THR A 71 25.16 45.39 -6.59
CA THR A 71 25.98 44.35 -7.20
C THR A 71 25.16 43.71 -8.33
N ASN A 72 25.77 42.87 -9.18
CA ASN A 72 25.15 42.37 -10.43
C ASN A 72 23.64 42.04 -10.31
N ASP A 73 23.25 41.19 -9.35
CA ASP A 73 21.86 40.75 -9.17
C ASP A 73 21.30 41.00 -7.75
N GLN A 74 22.03 41.72 -6.90
CA GLN A 74 21.65 41.96 -5.50
C GLN A 74 22.09 43.34 -5.01
N VAL A 75 21.39 43.86 -4.02
CA VAL A 75 21.75 45.09 -3.33
C VAL A 75 22.51 44.76 -2.06
N ARG A 76 23.77 45.19 -1.99
CA ARG A 76 24.58 45.11 -0.77
C ARG A 76 24.28 46.30 0.12
N VAL A 77 23.78 46.00 1.32
CA VAL A 77 23.53 46.96 2.39
C VAL A 77 24.61 46.79 3.45
N SER A 78 25.40 47.85 3.65
CA SER A 78 26.40 47.95 4.70
C SER A 78 25.82 48.67 5.92
N MET A 79 25.90 48.03 7.07
CA MET A 79 25.34 48.49 8.33
C MET A 79 26.45 48.73 9.32
N LYS A 80 26.42 49.89 9.99
CA LYS A 80 27.31 50.20 11.12
C LYS A 80 26.55 49.92 12.41
N LEU A 81 27.07 48.98 13.20
CA LEU A 81 26.51 48.56 14.48
C LEU A 81 27.32 49.12 15.64
N GLU A 82 26.65 49.38 16.76
CA GLU A 82 27.26 49.77 18.03
C GLU A 82 28.03 48.60 18.65
N ARG A 83 29.06 48.86 19.46
CA ARG A 83 29.97 47.81 20.00
C ARG A 83 29.31 46.87 21.02
N ASP A 84 28.26 47.36 21.67
CA ASP A 84 27.43 46.64 22.63
C ASP A 84 26.42 45.70 21.95
N ALA A 85 26.17 45.88 20.65
CA ALA A 85 25.33 45.00 19.87
C ALA A 85 26.04 43.65 19.64
N GLU A 86 25.62 42.60 20.35
CA GLU A 86 26.11 41.23 20.13
C GLU A 86 25.32 40.53 19.04
N ILE A 87 25.69 40.77 17.78
CA ILE A 87 25.10 40.09 16.62
C ILE A 87 25.87 38.80 16.32
N ARG A 88 25.15 37.78 15.86
CA ARG A 88 25.71 36.48 15.48
C ARG A 88 25.76 36.33 13.97
N THR A 89 26.65 35.47 13.50
CA THR A 89 26.82 35.17 12.06
C THR A 89 25.58 34.54 11.42
N ASP A 90 24.73 33.90 12.22
CA ASP A 90 23.46 33.30 11.81
C ASP A 90 22.25 34.20 12.10
N SER A 91 22.47 35.43 12.56
CA SER A 91 21.41 36.44 12.70
C SER A 91 20.84 36.81 11.34
N THR A 92 19.53 36.74 11.18
CA THR A 92 18.89 37.07 9.90
C THR A 92 18.52 38.55 9.84
N ALA A 93 18.93 39.20 8.75
CA ALA A 93 18.55 40.57 8.43
C ALA A 93 17.27 40.59 7.58
N THR A 94 16.27 41.34 8.02
CA THR A 94 14.99 41.52 7.33
C THR A 94 14.69 43.01 7.22
N ILE A 95 14.40 43.51 6.03
CA ILE A 95 13.91 44.88 5.86
C ILE A 95 12.44 44.89 6.27
N LYS A 96 12.09 45.78 7.21
CA LYS A 96 10.73 45.95 7.71
C LYS A 96 10.28 47.39 7.54
N PHE A 97 9.01 47.54 7.20
CA PHE A 97 8.35 48.84 7.14
C PHE A 97 7.78 49.21 8.52
N ALA A 98 8.05 50.43 9.00
CA ALA A 98 7.57 50.89 10.29
C ALA A 98 6.08 51.37 10.30
N GLY A 99 5.34 51.13 9.22
CA GLY A 99 3.92 51.50 9.09
C GLY A 99 3.70 52.78 8.28
N LEU A 100 2.44 53.24 8.15
CA LEU A 100 1.97 54.21 7.12
C LEU A 100 2.76 55.53 6.96
N MET A 101 3.46 55.98 8.01
CA MET A 101 4.28 57.22 8.02
C MET A 101 5.72 56.96 8.48
N GLY A 102 6.09 55.70 8.69
CA GLY A 102 7.38 55.30 9.24
C GLY A 102 8.40 55.00 8.14
N GLU A 103 9.66 55.30 8.41
CA GLU A 103 10.77 54.91 7.53
C GLU A 103 11.02 53.40 7.58
N ASN A 104 11.57 52.85 6.50
CA ASN A 104 12.08 51.49 6.49
C ASN A 104 13.25 51.35 7.46
N PHE A 105 13.42 50.15 7.99
CA PHE A 105 14.54 49.83 8.87
C PHE A 105 14.98 48.39 8.66
N VAL A 106 16.24 48.11 8.99
CA VAL A 106 16.73 46.73 9.00
C VAL A 106 16.47 46.14 10.38
N SER A 107 15.71 45.06 10.43
CA SER A 107 15.48 44.25 11.62
C SER A 107 16.46 43.08 11.63
N LEU A 108 17.22 42.94 12.70
CA LEU A 108 18.06 41.80 13.01
C LEU A 108 17.37 40.94 14.08
N ASP A 109 17.54 39.63 13.98
CA ASP A 109 17.20 38.68 15.05
C ASP A 109 18.45 38.26 15.83
N PHE A 110 18.23 37.50 16.92
CA PHE A 110 19.32 37.03 17.79
C PHE A 110 20.11 35.84 17.23
N GLY A 111 19.74 35.30 16.06
CA GLY A 111 20.27 34.03 15.57
C GLY A 111 20.02 32.88 16.56
N THR A 112 20.87 31.87 16.54
CA THR A 112 20.80 30.75 17.49
C THR A 112 21.60 31.02 18.76
N PRO A 113 21.20 30.51 19.94
CA PRO A 113 21.93 30.71 21.20
C PRO A 113 23.39 30.22 21.21
N LYS A 114 23.75 29.31 20.29
CA LYS A 114 25.11 28.77 20.10
C LYS A 114 25.84 29.36 18.88
N GLY A 115 25.23 30.31 18.17
CA GLY A 115 25.83 30.94 16.99
C GLY A 115 27.10 31.72 17.32
N VAL A 116 28.06 31.73 16.39
CA VAL A 116 29.33 32.45 16.52
C VAL A 116 29.09 33.95 16.39
N LYS A 117 29.73 34.76 17.23
CA LYS A 117 29.66 36.23 17.16
C LYS A 117 30.13 36.72 15.79
N ALA A 118 29.38 37.65 15.20
CA ALA A 118 29.75 38.25 13.93
C ALA A 118 31.01 39.11 14.10
N GLU A 119 32.00 38.85 13.26
CA GLU A 119 33.19 39.69 13.16
C GLU A 119 32.90 40.95 12.33
N ALA A 120 33.84 41.90 12.36
CA ALA A 120 33.76 43.06 11.46
C ALA A 120 33.76 42.60 10.00
N ASP A 121 32.93 43.25 9.19
CA ASP A 121 32.70 42.98 7.77
C ASP A 121 32.06 41.61 7.45
N ALA A 122 31.45 40.96 8.45
CA ALA A 122 30.71 39.71 8.25
C ALA A 122 29.44 39.90 7.39
N PHE A 123 29.09 38.88 6.62
CA PHE A 123 27.84 38.81 5.86
C PHE A 123 26.76 38.07 6.65
N LEU A 124 25.61 38.72 6.82
CA LEU A 124 24.45 38.16 7.49
C LEU A 124 23.47 37.53 6.49
N PRO A 125 22.85 36.39 6.82
CA PRO A 125 21.71 35.86 6.09
C PRO A 125 20.57 36.88 5.99
N THR A 126 19.79 36.81 4.91
CA THR A 126 18.64 37.70 4.71
C THR A 126 17.33 36.93 4.56
N ALA A 127 16.26 37.47 5.11
CA ALA A 127 14.89 37.00 4.85
C ALA A 127 14.07 38.11 4.18
N GLU A 128 13.28 37.72 3.19
CA GLU A 128 12.34 38.60 2.51
C GLU A 128 11.01 38.62 3.27
N GLN A 129 10.50 39.81 3.58
CA GLN A 129 9.13 39.95 4.07
C GLN A 129 8.16 39.94 2.89
N ALA A 130 7.01 39.28 3.07
CA ALA A 130 5.96 39.29 2.08
C ALA A 130 5.46 40.72 1.87
N ASP A 131 5.63 41.23 0.66
CA ASP A 131 5.11 42.53 0.25
C ASP A 131 3.57 42.55 0.37
N LEU A 132 3.04 43.67 0.88
CA LEU A 132 1.60 43.91 0.92
C LEU A 132 0.99 43.79 -0.48
N GLY A 133 1.71 44.22 -1.52
CA GLY A 133 1.31 44.02 -2.92
C GLY A 133 1.14 42.53 -3.27
N ALA A 134 2.07 41.67 -2.85
CA ALA A 134 1.97 40.23 -3.05
C ALA A 134 0.81 39.60 -2.26
N ILE A 135 0.50 40.11 -1.06
CA ILE A 135 -0.67 39.69 -0.28
C ILE A 135 -1.96 40.12 -0.99
N MET A 136 -2.04 41.36 -1.48
CA MET A 136 -3.20 41.86 -2.22
C MET A 136 -3.43 41.09 -3.52
N ALA A 137 -2.36 40.76 -4.27
CA ALA A 137 -2.46 39.91 -5.45
C ALA A 137 -2.96 38.49 -5.11
N LYS A 138 -2.57 37.94 -3.95
CA LYS A 138 -3.14 36.67 -3.45
C LYS A 138 -4.60 36.81 -3.06
N LEU A 139 -5.00 37.94 -2.44
CA LEU A 139 -6.39 38.22 -2.10
C LEU A 139 -7.27 38.41 -3.34
N GLU A 140 -6.77 39.05 -4.38
CA GLU A 140 -7.44 39.15 -5.68
C GLU A 140 -7.65 37.77 -6.29
N LYS A 141 -6.63 36.89 -6.24
CA LYS A 141 -6.78 35.49 -6.66
C LYS A 141 -7.84 34.76 -5.86
N VAL A 142 -7.90 34.94 -4.54
CA VAL A 142 -8.94 34.37 -3.69
C VAL A 142 -10.32 34.92 -4.07
N ALA A 143 -10.45 36.24 -4.26
CA ALA A 143 -11.69 36.88 -4.67
C ALA A 143 -12.18 36.36 -6.02
N SER A 144 -11.28 36.22 -7.00
CA SER A 144 -11.60 35.65 -8.32
C SER A 144 -12.00 34.16 -8.22
N GLY A 145 -11.38 33.39 -7.33
CA GLY A 145 -11.76 32.01 -7.06
C GLY A 145 -13.17 31.90 -6.48
N VAL A 146 -13.51 32.78 -5.54
CA VAL A 146 -14.87 32.88 -4.97
C VAL A 146 -15.87 33.31 -6.05
N GLU A 147 -15.54 34.31 -6.88
CA GLU A 147 -16.39 34.76 -7.99
C GLU A 147 -16.67 33.63 -8.99
N ASN A 148 -15.65 32.84 -9.34
CA ASN A 148 -15.80 31.68 -10.23
C ASN A 148 -16.70 30.59 -9.63
N ILE A 149 -16.60 30.34 -8.33
CA ILE A 149 -17.51 29.44 -7.62
C ILE A 149 -18.93 30.01 -7.67
N THR A 150 -19.13 31.28 -7.34
CA THR A 150 -20.45 31.93 -7.38
C THR A 150 -21.07 31.92 -8.78
N LYS A 151 -20.28 32.12 -9.85
CA LYS A 151 -20.73 31.98 -11.24
C LYS A 151 -21.09 30.55 -11.62
N SER A 152 -20.39 29.56 -11.07
CA SER A 152 -20.72 28.15 -11.26
C SER A 152 -22.07 27.76 -10.60
N PHE A 153 -22.48 28.50 -9.57
CA PHE A 153 -23.76 28.34 -8.88
C PHE A 153 -24.85 29.33 -9.32
N SER A 154 -24.55 30.25 -10.23
CA SER A 154 -25.53 31.20 -10.76
C SER A 154 -26.31 30.58 -11.93
N GLY A 155 -27.60 30.94 -12.05
CA GLY A 155 -28.69 30.19 -12.70
C GLY A 155 -28.41 29.50 -14.04
N ASP A 156 -27.63 30.07 -14.94
CA ASP A 156 -27.43 29.52 -16.29
C ASP A 156 -26.58 28.22 -16.33
N ASN A 157 -25.76 27.94 -15.31
CA ASN A 157 -24.93 26.72 -15.26
C ASN A 157 -25.53 25.61 -14.38
N ILE A 158 -26.55 25.92 -13.58
CA ILE A 158 -27.27 24.92 -12.81
C ILE A 158 -28.06 23.99 -13.75
N ASP A 159 -28.63 24.53 -14.83
CA ASP A 159 -29.33 23.72 -15.84
C ASP A 159 -28.38 22.74 -16.55
N ASN A 160 -27.11 23.14 -16.75
CA ASN A 160 -26.07 22.29 -17.34
C ASN A 160 -25.61 21.15 -16.42
N LEU A 161 -25.87 21.23 -15.12
CA LEU A 161 -25.59 20.16 -14.14
C LEU A 161 -26.84 19.34 -13.83
N LEU A 162 -27.99 20.00 -13.72
CA LEU A 162 -29.26 19.35 -13.41
C LEU A 162 -29.81 18.58 -14.59
N GLY A 163 -29.59 19.01 -15.83
CA GLY A 163 -30.02 18.30 -17.04
C GLY A 163 -29.45 16.88 -17.11
N PRO A 164 -28.12 16.70 -17.20
CA PRO A 164 -27.50 15.37 -17.27
C PRO A 164 -27.79 14.49 -16.04
N LEU A 165 -27.88 15.08 -14.84
CA LEU A 165 -28.23 14.35 -13.63
C LEU A 165 -29.69 13.87 -13.67
N THR A 166 -30.61 14.73 -14.10
CA THR A 166 -32.03 14.39 -14.24
C THR A 166 -32.22 13.32 -15.32
N ASP A 167 -31.48 13.41 -16.42
CA ASP A 167 -31.51 12.43 -17.51
C ASP A 167 -30.94 11.09 -17.08
N PHE A 168 -29.84 11.08 -16.33
CA PHE A 168 -29.29 9.87 -15.72
C PHE A 168 -30.30 9.21 -14.78
N VAL A 169 -30.94 9.99 -13.90
CA VAL A 169 -31.95 9.47 -12.97
C VAL A 169 -33.17 8.95 -13.73
N LYS A 170 -33.68 9.67 -14.73
CA LYS A 170 -34.82 9.21 -15.55
C LYS A 170 -34.50 7.93 -16.33
N GLN A 171 -33.31 7.85 -16.93
CA GLN A 171 -32.89 6.69 -17.72
C GLN A 171 -32.65 5.45 -16.85
N ASN A 172 -32.17 5.64 -15.61
CA ASN A 172 -31.86 4.53 -14.71
C ASN A 172 -32.98 4.24 -13.70
N SER A 173 -33.96 5.13 -13.52
CA SER A 173 -35.07 4.95 -12.59
C SER A 173 -35.81 3.62 -12.81
N PRO A 174 -36.19 3.20 -14.04
CA PRO A 174 -36.83 1.90 -14.24
C PRO A 174 -35.95 0.72 -13.82
N LYS A 175 -34.63 0.79 -14.08
CA LYS A 175 -33.67 -0.24 -13.68
C LYS A 175 -33.48 -0.27 -12.16
N LEU A 176 -33.40 0.89 -11.53
CA LEU A 176 -33.29 1.02 -10.08
C LEU A 176 -34.55 0.48 -9.40
N THR A 177 -35.75 0.84 -9.89
CA THR A 177 -37.01 0.31 -9.39
C THR A 177 -37.10 -1.21 -9.54
N ALA A 178 -36.70 -1.76 -10.69
CA ALA A 178 -36.64 -3.22 -10.88
C ALA A 178 -35.62 -3.89 -9.94
N MET A 179 -34.45 -3.27 -9.73
CA MET A 179 -33.45 -3.75 -8.79
C MET A 179 -33.98 -3.76 -7.35
N PHE A 180 -34.63 -2.68 -6.92
CA PHE A 180 -35.23 -2.60 -5.59
C PHE A 180 -36.34 -3.63 -5.41
N GLY A 181 -37.19 -3.85 -6.42
CA GLY A 181 -38.21 -4.90 -6.38
C GLY A 181 -37.59 -6.31 -6.27
N ASN A 182 -36.54 -6.60 -7.04
CA ASN A 182 -35.84 -7.88 -6.95
C ASN A 182 -35.16 -8.06 -5.59
N MET A 183 -34.55 -7.01 -5.05
CA MET A 183 -33.95 -7.01 -3.72
C MET A 183 -35.00 -7.26 -2.64
N GLU A 184 -36.16 -6.62 -2.71
CA GLU A 184 -37.27 -6.83 -1.78
C GLU A 184 -37.75 -8.30 -1.81
N VAL A 185 -37.90 -8.87 -3.00
CA VAL A 185 -38.27 -10.29 -3.16
C VAL A 185 -37.20 -11.22 -2.59
N ILE A 186 -35.92 -11.00 -2.90
CA ILE A 186 -34.81 -11.83 -2.38
C ILE A 186 -34.73 -11.71 -0.85
N SER A 187 -34.79 -10.49 -0.31
CA SER A 187 -34.77 -10.25 1.13
C SER A 187 -35.95 -10.89 1.83
N SER A 188 -37.16 -10.83 1.25
CA SER A 188 -38.34 -11.52 1.76
C SER A 188 -38.20 -13.04 1.73
N GLN A 189 -37.63 -13.59 0.65
CA GLN A 189 -37.34 -15.03 0.56
C GLN A 189 -36.32 -15.48 1.61
N ILE A 190 -35.27 -14.69 1.84
CA ILE A 190 -34.28 -14.97 2.89
C ILE A 190 -34.93 -14.89 4.27
N ALA A 191 -35.66 -13.82 4.58
CA ALA A 191 -36.33 -13.64 5.88
C ALA A 191 -37.39 -14.71 6.16
N SER A 192 -38.05 -15.23 5.12
CA SER A 192 -39.02 -16.33 5.24
C SER A 192 -38.38 -17.72 5.22
N GLY A 193 -37.04 -17.81 5.27
CA GLY A 193 -36.33 -19.09 5.31
C GLY A 193 -36.39 -19.88 3.98
N LYS A 194 -36.76 -19.26 2.86
CA LYS A 194 -36.84 -19.92 1.55
C LYS A 194 -35.47 -19.98 0.86
N GLY A 195 -35.25 -21.03 0.09
CA GLY A 195 -33.97 -21.27 -0.59
C GLY A 195 -32.88 -21.84 0.32
N SER A 196 -31.66 -22.00 -0.20
CA SER A 196 -30.52 -22.48 0.59
C SER A 196 -30.03 -21.42 1.59
N VAL A 197 -29.92 -20.16 1.15
CA VAL A 197 -29.48 -19.04 2.00
C VAL A 197 -30.49 -18.70 3.09
N GLY A 198 -31.79 -18.64 2.76
CA GLY A 198 -32.83 -18.42 3.76
C GLY A 198 -32.86 -19.51 4.83
N ARG A 199 -32.78 -20.79 4.44
CA ARG A 199 -32.67 -21.90 5.40
C ARG A 199 -31.38 -21.80 6.22
N MET A 200 -30.24 -21.52 5.59
CA MET A 200 -28.98 -21.40 6.32
C MET A 200 -28.99 -20.29 7.37
N ILE A 201 -29.66 -19.18 7.11
CA ILE A 201 -29.71 -18.02 8.01
C ILE A 201 -30.74 -18.21 9.14
N ASN A 202 -31.86 -18.88 8.87
CA ASN A 202 -32.99 -18.94 9.81
C ASN A 202 -33.19 -20.30 10.50
N ASP A 203 -32.42 -21.32 10.14
CA ASP A 203 -32.65 -22.68 10.63
C ASP A 203 -31.61 -23.09 11.69
N ASP A 204 -32.09 -23.28 12.92
CA ASP A 204 -31.31 -23.80 14.05
C ASP A 204 -30.87 -25.28 13.85
N THR A 205 -31.41 -25.96 12.83
CA THR A 205 -31.06 -27.36 12.54
C THR A 205 -29.61 -27.51 12.09
N LEU A 206 -29.00 -26.50 11.45
CA LEU A 206 -27.57 -26.58 11.09
C LEU A 206 -26.67 -26.64 12.31
N TYR A 207 -26.98 -25.85 13.34
CA TYR A 207 -26.30 -25.93 14.63
C TYR A 207 -26.48 -27.31 15.26
N THR A 208 -27.71 -27.83 15.21
CA THR A 208 -28.03 -29.16 15.75
C THR A 208 -27.30 -30.28 14.99
N ILE A 209 -27.31 -30.26 13.66
CA ILE A 209 -26.63 -31.24 12.80
C ILE A 209 -25.12 -31.17 13.00
N ALA A 210 -24.54 -29.98 13.13
CA ALA A 210 -23.12 -29.80 13.42
C ALA A 210 -22.77 -30.38 14.80
N LEU A 211 -23.58 -30.11 15.82
CA LEU A 211 -23.38 -30.66 17.15
C LEU A 211 -23.50 -32.19 17.15
N THR A 212 -24.51 -32.75 16.49
CA THR A 212 -24.67 -34.21 16.34
C THR A 212 -23.50 -34.84 15.59
N ALA A 213 -23.00 -34.20 14.53
CA ALA A 213 -21.81 -34.69 13.81
C ALA A 213 -20.57 -34.71 14.71
N VAL A 214 -20.37 -33.68 15.54
CA VAL A 214 -19.29 -33.62 16.52
C VAL A 214 -19.43 -34.71 17.58
N THR A 215 -20.63 -34.94 18.11
CA THR A 215 -20.90 -36.02 19.07
C THR A 215 -20.63 -37.39 18.46
N ASN A 216 -21.13 -37.66 17.25
CA ASN A 216 -20.90 -38.94 16.56
C ASN A 216 -19.42 -39.18 16.27
N LEU A 217 -18.66 -38.12 15.93
CA LEU A 217 -17.20 -38.22 15.74
C LEU A 217 -16.47 -38.47 17.06
N GLN A 218 -16.95 -37.90 18.17
CA GLN A 218 -16.41 -38.16 19.50
C GLN A 218 -16.63 -39.62 19.90
N ASP A 219 -17.85 -40.15 19.68
CA ASP A 219 -18.20 -41.54 19.97
C ASP A 219 -17.39 -42.51 19.11
N ALA A 220 -17.26 -42.25 17.80
CA ALA A 220 -16.41 -43.02 16.91
C ALA A 220 -14.94 -43.02 17.38
N GLY A 221 -14.44 -41.87 17.87
CA GLY A 221 -13.10 -41.78 18.45
C GLY A 221 -12.91 -42.64 19.70
N LEU A 222 -13.94 -42.74 20.55
CA LEU A 222 -13.94 -43.59 21.74
C LEU A 222 -14.00 -45.08 21.37
N GLU A 223 -14.83 -45.45 20.39
CA GLU A 223 -14.90 -46.82 19.88
C GLU A 223 -13.56 -47.24 19.24
N ILE A 224 -12.97 -46.40 18.39
CA ILE A 224 -11.65 -46.65 17.78
C ILE A 224 -10.59 -46.86 18.86
N LYS A 225 -10.58 -46.04 19.92
CA LYS A 225 -9.64 -46.21 21.04
C LYS A 225 -9.82 -47.57 21.73
N THR A 226 -11.07 -48.00 21.90
CA THR A 226 -11.42 -49.30 22.48
C THR A 226 -11.00 -50.45 21.57
N THR A 227 -11.26 -50.36 20.28
CA THR A 227 -10.82 -51.34 19.27
C THR A 227 -9.30 -51.44 19.22
N ILE A 228 -8.58 -50.31 19.26
CA ILE A 228 -7.11 -50.30 19.28
C ILE A 228 -6.58 -50.97 20.56
N ALA A 229 -7.22 -50.73 21.72
CA ALA A 229 -6.84 -51.40 22.97
C ALA A 229 -7.06 -52.93 22.88
N GLN A 230 -8.20 -53.36 22.34
CA GLN A 230 -8.49 -54.79 22.14
C GLN A 230 -7.54 -55.44 21.12
N ALA A 231 -7.23 -54.74 20.03
CA ALA A 231 -6.27 -55.22 19.04
C ALA A 231 -4.86 -55.36 19.63
N ARG A 232 -4.41 -54.40 20.45
CA ARG A 232 -3.14 -54.51 21.18
C ARG A 232 -3.13 -55.73 22.10
N LEU A 233 -4.20 -55.96 22.87
CA LEU A 233 -4.31 -57.15 23.72
C LEU A 233 -4.25 -58.45 22.91
N ALA A 234 -4.93 -58.51 21.76
CA ALA A 234 -4.87 -59.68 20.88
C ALA A 234 -3.45 -59.90 20.31
N VAL A 235 -2.78 -58.83 19.88
CA VAL A 235 -1.39 -58.88 19.40
C VAL A 235 -0.43 -59.32 20.52
N ASP A 236 -0.60 -58.82 21.74
CA ASP A 236 0.20 -59.22 22.90
C ASP A 236 -0.04 -60.70 23.27
N GLN A 237 -1.29 -61.18 23.19
CA GLN A 237 -1.62 -62.59 23.36
C GLN A 237 -0.97 -63.48 22.29
N LEU A 238 -0.97 -63.03 21.03
CA LEU A 238 -0.26 -63.72 19.95
C LEU A 238 1.26 -63.76 20.18
N ASN A 239 1.87 -62.63 20.51
CA ASN A 239 3.32 -62.54 20.77
C ASN A 239 3.75 -63.36 22.00
N SER A 240 2.91 -63.42 23.03
CA SER A 240 3.17 -64.25 24.21
C SER A 240 2.92 -65.74 23.97
N GLY A 241 2.41 -66.15 22.80
CA GLY A 241 2.14 -67.54 22.47
C GLY A 241 0.87 -68.11 23.12
N GLN A 242 -0.04 -67.23 23.56
CA GLN A 242 -1.32 -67.61 24.14
C GLN A 242 -2.38 -67.81 23.04
N GLY A 243 -3.35 -68.70 23.29
CA GLY A 243 -4.37 -69.08 22.30
C GLY A 243 -3.87 -70.09 21.25
N SER A 244 -4.79 -70.66 20.46
CA SER A 244 -4.46 -71.69 19.46
C SER A 244 -3.53 -71.17 18.37
N LEU A 245 -3.76 -69.93 17.87
CA LEU A 245 -2.90 -69.28 16.87
C LEU A 245 -1.53 -68.86 17.42
N GLY A 246 -1.46 -68.33 18.64
CA GLY A 246 -0.19 -67.99 19.28
C GLY A 246 0.66 -69.24 19.55
N LYS A 247 0.02 -70.35 19.94
CA LYS A 247 0.65 -71.67 20.05
C LYS A 247 1.10 -72.20 18.69
N LEU A 248 0.27 -72.09 17.66
CA LEU A 248 0.60 -72.51 16.28
C LEU A 248 1.80 -71.74 15.72
N MET A 249 1.84 -70.43 15.95
CA MET A 249 2.89 -69.55 15.41
C MET A 249 4.26 -69.78 16.05
N LYS A 250 4.28 -70.32 17.28
CA LYS A 250 5.51 -70.73 17.99
C LYS A 250 5.81 -72.23 17.86
N ASP A 251 5.05 -72.97 17.05
CA ASP A 251 5.24 -74.41 16.89
C ASP A 251 6.39 -74.69 15.91
N GLU A 252 7.56 -75.06 16.46
CA GLU A 252 8.75 -75.43 15.68
C GLU A 252 8.51 -76.65 14.77
N LYS A 253 7.60 -77.55 15.15
CA LYS A 253 7.28 -78.75 14.36
C LYS A 253 6.48 -78.40 13.11
N LEU A 254 5.53 -77.46 13.24
CA LEU A 254 4.77 -76.97 12.09
C LEU A 254 5.67 -76.21 11.11
N TYR A 255 6.63 -75.42 11.59
CA TYR A 255 7.64 -74.77 10.74
C TYR A 255 8.47 -75.79 9.96
N ALA A 256 8.89 -76.88 10.62
CA ALA A 256 9.63 -77.97 9.98
C ALA A 256 8.80 -78.69 8.90
N GLU A 257 7.58 -79.12 9.24
CA GLU A 257 6.68 -79.82 8.32
C GLU A 257 6.25 -78.94 7.14
N THR A 258 6.02 -77.64 7.38
CA THR A 258 5.69 -76.68 6.31
C THR A 258 6.88 -76.42 5.40
N THR A 259 8.10 -76.33 5.96
CA THR A 259 9.33 -76.16 5.16
C THR A 259 9.60 -77.39 4.29
N GLU A 260 9.36 -78.59 4.81
CA GLU A 260 9.47 -79.84 4.06
C GLU A 260 8.41 -79.93 2.94
N ALA A 261 7.16 -79.56 3.24
CA ALA A 261 6.09 -79.49 2.25
C ALA A 261 6.39 -78.46 1.14
N MET A 262 6.90 -77.28 1.50
CA MET A 262 7.29 -76.24 0.54
C MET A 262 8.49 -76.67 -0.32
N THR A 263 9.42 -77.44 0.25
CA THR A 263 10.54 -78.03 -0.49
C THR A 263 10.03 -79.03 -1.52
N THR A 264 9.12 -79.91 -1.11
CA THR A 264 8.46 -80.89 -2.00
C THR A 264 7.68 -80.19 -3.12
N LEU A 265 6.92 -79.15 -2.80
CA LEU A 265 6.18 -78.35 -3.78
C LEU A 265 7.13 -77.66 -4.77
N LYS A 266 8.24 -77.09 -4.29
CA LYS A 266 9.26 -76.47 -5.14
C LYS A 266 9.87 -77.47 -6.12
N GLU A 267 10.10 -78.72 -5.69
CA GLU A 267 10.56 -79.79 -6.60
C GLU A 267 9.53 -80.16 -7.66
N ILE A 268 8.25 -80.25 -7.29
CA ILE A 268 7.16 -80.50 -8.23
C ILE A 268 7.08 -79.39 -9.28
N LEU A 269 7.10 -78.13 -8.84
CA LEU A 269 7.07 -76.96 -9.73
C LEU A 269 8.29 -76.93 -10.65
N LYS A 270 9.47 -77.30 -10.16
CA LYS A 270 10.69 -77.40 -10.97
C LYS A 270 10.55 -78.50 -12.04
N LYS A 271 9.95 -79.65 -11.72
CA LYS A 271 9.67 -80.72 -12.70
C LYS A 271 8.67 -80.28 -13.76
N ILE A 272 7.64 -79.52 -13.38
CA ILE A 272 6.67 -78.93 -14.32
C ILE A 272 7.38 -77.93 -15.23
N ASN A 273 8.14 -76.97 -14.68
CA ASN A 273 8.83 -75.95 -15.47
C ASN A 273 9.87 -76.53 -16.43
N ASN A 274 10.56 -77.61 -16.04
CA ASN A 274 11.53 -78.29 -16.88
C ASN A 274 10.90 -79.26 -17.90
N GLY A 275 9.57 -79.27 -18.05
CA GLY A 275 8.88 -80.10 -19.04
C GLY A 275 8.92 -81.60 -18.73
N THR A 276 9.20 -81.98 -17.48
CA THR A 276 9.32 -83.39 -17.08
C THR A 276 8.01 -83.96 -16.53
N GLY A 277 7.63 -85.16 -16.98
CA GLY A 277 6.34 -85.78 -16.66
C GLY A 277 5.20 -85.27 -17.53
N SER A 278 4.05 -85.95 -17.51
CA SER A 278 2.90 -85.64 -18.37
C SER A 278 2.37 -84.21 -18.18
N VAL A 279 2.35 -83.71 -16.95
CA VAL A 279 1.92 -82.32 -16.65
C VAL A 279 2.95 -81.29 -17.12
N GLY A 280 4.24 -81.53 -16.91
CA GLY A 280 5.29 -80.63 -17.39
C GLY A 280 5.34 -80.55 -18.92
N GLN A 281 5.19 -81.69 -19.59
CA GLN A 281 5.07 -81.76 -21.04
C GLN A 281 3.82 -81.02 -21.52
N LEU A 282 2.67 -81.24 -20.88
CA LEU A 282 1.41 -80.56 -21.23
C LEU A 282 1.49 -79.03 -21.04
N VAL A 283 2.13 -78.57 -19.97
CA VAL A 283 2.23 -77.14 -19.64
C VAL A 283 3.22 -76.40 -20.56
N ASN A 284 4.29 -77.06 -21.00
CA ASN A 284 5.32 -76.44 -21.86
C ASN A 284 5.14 -76.76 -23.36
N ASP A 285 4.09 -77.48 -23.76
CA ASP A 285 3.84 -77.79 -25.16
C ASP A 285 3.06 -76.67 -25.87
N ASP A 286 3.78 -75.82 -26.59
CA ASP A 286 3.21 -74.77 -27.45
C ASP A 286 2.24 -75.31 -28.53
N SER A 287 2.31 -76.60 -28.85
CA SER A 287 1.45 -77.21 -29.88
C SER A 287 -0.01 -77.29 -29.44
N LEU A 288 -0.31 -77.37 -28.15
CA LEU A 288 -1.68 -77.42 -27.65
C LEU A 288 -2.40 -76.09 -27.82
N LEU A 289 -1.74 -74.97 -27.52
CA LEU A 289 -2.28 -73.63 -27.79
C LEU A 289 -2.48 -73.41 -29.30
N ARG A 290 -1.53 -73.89 -30.12
CA ARG A 290 -1.68 -73.86 -31.59
C ARG A 290 -2.86 -74.72 -32.07
N ASN A 291 -2.99 -75.94 -31.55
CA ASN A 291 -4.05 -76.87 -31.94
C ASN A 291 -5.43 -76.39 -31.46
N ALA A 292 -5.54 -75.82 -30.26
CA ALA A 292 -6.76 -75.21 -29.76
C ALA A 292 -7.16 -73.99 -30.61
N LYS A 293 -6.19 -73.14 -30.97
CA LYS A 293 -6.43 -72.01 -31.88
C LYS A 293 -6.87 -72.47 -33.27
N MET A 294 -6.25 -73.52 -33.82
CA MET A 294 -6.68 -74.10 -35.10
C MET A 294 -8.07 -74.74 -35.02
N SER A 295 -8.41 -75.39 -33.91
CA SER A 295 -9.77 -75.94 -33.69
C SER A 295 -10.81 -74.83 -33.60
N LEU A 296 -10.52 -73.74 -32.90
CA LEU A 296 -11.37 -72.54 -32.85
C LEU A 296 -11.51 -71.90 -34.23
N GLN A 297 -10.41 -71.76 -34.99
CA GLN A 297 -10.47 -71.25 -36.37
C GLN A 297 -11.27 -72.16 -37.32
N LYS A 298 -11.23 -73.48 -37.12
CA LYS A 298 -12.05 -74.42 -37.89
C LYS A 298 -13.52 -74.33 -37.50
N LEU A 299 -13.83 -74.09 -36.22
CA LEU A 299 -15.18 -73.84 -35.74
C LEU A 299 -15.74 -72.52 -36.29
N ASP A 300 -14.95 -71.45 -36.27
CA ASP A 300 -15.33 -70.15 -36.86
C ASP A 300 -15.62 -70.28 -38.35
N LYS A 301 -14.74 -70.97 -39.11
CA LYS A 301 -14.97 -71.24 -40.53
C LYS A 301 -16.18 -72.13 -40.81
N ALA A 302 -16.46 -73.09 -39.92
CA ALA A 302 -17.66 -73.93 -40.04
C ALA A 302 -18.93 -73.12 -39.74
N ALA A 303 -18.86 -72.15 -38.83
CA ALA A 303 -19.96 -71.23 -38.54
C ALA A 303 -20.19 -70.23 -39.69
N GLU A 304 -19.13 -69.65 -40.28
CA GLU A 304 -19.23 -68.78 -41.47
C GLU A 304 -19.82 -69.52 -42.68
N GLY A 305 -19.46 -70.79 -42.88
CA GLY A 305 -20.04 -71.62 -43.94
C GLY A 305 -21.52 -71.97 -43.75
N LEU A 306 -22.07 -71.80 -42.55
CA LEU A 306 -23.51 -71.95 -42.26
C LEU A 306 -24.29 -70.62 -42.46
N GLU A 307 -23.60 -69.48 -42.50
CA GLU A 307 -24.19 -68.17 -42.79
C GLU A 307 -24.26 -67.89 -44.30
N ASP A 308 -23.31 -68.43 -45.09
CA ASP A 308 -23.20 -68.20 -46.54
C ASP A 308 -23.97 -69.21 -47.43
N THR A 309 -24.80 -70.07 -46.83
CA THR A 309 -25.84 -70.84 -47.53
C THR A 309 -27.23 -70.39 -47.06
N GLY A 310 -27.60 -69.18 -47.42
CA GLY A 310 -28.92 -68.62 -47.12
C GLY A 310 -30.06 -69.39 -47.81
N PRO A 311 -31.19 -69.65 -47.11
CA PRO A 311 -32.44 -70.05 -47.74
C PRO A 311 -33.43 -68.89 -47.72
N LEU A 312 -33.33 -67.95 -48.66
CA LEU A 312 -34.39 -66.97 -48.94
C LEU A 312 -34.60 -66.72 -50.45
N SER A 313 -34.64 -67.79 -51.26
CA SER A 313 -35.31 -67.77 -52.57
C SER A 313 -36.43 -68.81 -52.74
N VAL A 314 -36.78 -69.56 -51.68
CA VAL A 314 -37.84 -70.59 -51.76
C VAL A 314 -39.22 -70.07 -51.33
N LEU A 315 -39.33 -68.84 -50.82
CA LEU A 315 -40.63 -68.24 -50.44
C LEU A 315 -41.40 -67.61 -51.62
N GLY A 316 -40.90 -67.68 -52.85
CA GLY A 316 -41.52 -67.06 -54.04
C GLY A 316 -42.24 -67.99 -55.03
N THR A 317 -42.15 -69.33 -54.89
CA THR A 317 -42.58 -70.26 -55.95
C THR A 317 -43.71 -71.23 -55.57
N LEU A 318 -44.44 -71.00 -54.47
CA LEU A 318 -45.61 -71.82 -54.10
C LEU A 318 -46.95 -71.07 -54.05
N LEU A 319 -47.01 -69.79 -54.48
CA LEU A 319 -48.24 -68.98 -54.44
C LEU A 319 -48.82 -68.57 -55.81
N SER A 320 -48.37 -69.14 -56.94
CA SER A 320 -48.94 -68.84 -58.27
C SER A 320 -49.52 -70.04 -59.05
N THR A 321 -49.88 -71.13 -58.38
CA THR A 321 -50.58 -72.28 -59.02
C THR A 321 -51.98 -72.54 -58.47
N VAL A 322 -52.56 -71.63 -57.69
CA VAL A 322 -53.99 -71.66 -57.38
C VAL A 322 -54.52 -70.21 -57.36
N PHE A 323 -55.35 -69.91 -58.36
CA PHE A 323 -55.97 -68.63 -58.78
C PHE A 323 -55.24 -67.84 -59.85
#